data_AF-A0A5E4I4W4-F1
#
_entry.id   AF-A0A5E4I4W4-F1
#
_cell.length_a   1.000
_cell.length_b   1.000
_cell.length_c   1.000
_cell.angle_alpha   90.00
_cell.angle_beta   90.00
_cell.angle_gamma   90.00
#
_symmetry.space_group_name_H-M   'P 1'
#
loop_
_entity.id
_entity.type
_entity.pdbx_description
1 polymer ?
#
loop_
_entity_poly.entity_id
_entity_poly.type
_entity_poly.pdbx_seq_one_letter_code
_entity_poly.pdbx_strand_id
1 'polypeptide(L)'
;MLIKNIRLKSIEARRYVEPDDKPKQIRIDHNSQISQVINNAEKNLTIEFQYTASYASIGMIKLEGTIICEENDAKQLAKQWQDTRKMPDQFASNIHTAVMHTCVPEAVGIAKDLGLPPPIPLPQVRLGSDPKIGQSQGGIEVA
;
A
#
# COMPACT_ATOMS: atom_id res chain seq x y z
N MET A 1 18.66 0.00 10.73
CA MET A 1 17.88 -0.92 9.90
C MET A 1 18.41 -0.99 8.48
N LEU A 2 18.66 -2.19 7.97
CA LEU A 2 18.96 -2.47 6.56
C LEU A 2 18.05 -3.60 6.07
N ILE A 3 17.20 -3.38 5.07
CA ILE A 3 16.41 -4.46 4.46
C ILE A 3 17.29 -5.21 3.48
N LYS A 4 17.40 -6.54 3.66
CA LYS A 4 18.15 -7.43 2.78
C LYS A 4 17.27 -8.06 1.70
N ASN A 5 16.05 -8.43 2.06
CA ASN A 5 15.13 -9.13 1.16
C ASN A 5 13.68 -8.98 1.61
N ILE A 6 12.75 -9.04 0.66
CA ILE A 6 11.30 -9.11 0.88
C ILE A 6 10.76 -10.22 -0.03
N ARG A 7 9.95 -11.13 0.52
CA ARG A 7 9.39 -12.27 -0.24
C ARG A 7 7.90 -12.43 0.07
N LEU A 8 7.08 -12.50 -0.97
CA LEU A 8 5.69 -12.95 -0.83
C LEU A 8 5.63 -14.47 -0.62
N LYS A 9 4.75 -14.89 0.29
CA LYS A 9 4.53 -16.27 0.74
C LYS A 9 3.17 -16.79 0.26
N SER A 10 2.14 -15.95 0.28
CA SER A 10 0.79 -16.29 -0.17
C SER A 10 0.13 -15.09 -0.84
N ILE A 11 -0.76 -15.38 -1.79
CA ILE A 11 -1.63 -14.43 -2.47
C ILE A 11 -3.04 -15.00 -2.41
N GLU A 12 -3.95 -14.27 -1.79
CA GLU A 12 -5.37 -14.58 -1.77
C GLU A 12 -6.14 -13.38 -2.30
N ALA A 13 -6.87 -13.54 -3.40
CA ALA A 13 -7.62 -12.46 -4.00
C ALA A 13 -9.00 -12.96 -4.45
N ARG A 14 -10.03 -12.17 -4.16
CA ARG A 14 -11.43 -12.55 -4.38
C ARG A 14 -12.24 -11.36 -4.87
N ARG A 15 -13.10 -11.60 -5.85
CA ARG A 15 -14.22 -10.72 -6.24
C ARG A 15 -15.51 -11.38 -5.74
N TYR A 16 -16.44 -10.59 -5.20
CA TYR A 16 -17.68 -11.05 -4.57
C TYR A 16 -18.95 -10.66 -5.33
N VAL A 17 -18.86 -9.69 -6.26
CA VAL A 17 -19.98 -9.16 -7.05
C VAL A 17 -19.64 -9.23 -8.54
N GLU A 18 -20.64 -9.31 -9.42
CA GLU A 18 -20.42 -9.35 -10.86
C GLU A 18 -19.84 -8.03 -11.44
N PRO A 19 -19.30 -8.03 -12.67
CA PRO A 19 -18.75 -6.82 -13.31
C PRO A 19 -19.72 -5.67 -13.53
N ASP A 20 -21.02 -5.92 -13.70
CA ASP A 20 -22.01 -4.90 -14.10
C ASP A 20 -22.62 -4.12 -12.93
N ASP A 21 -22.61 -4.67 -11.71
CA ASP A 21 -23.12 -3.98 -10.51
C ASP A 21 -22.03 -3.06 -9.92
N LYS A 22 -21.67 -2.01 -10.67
CA LYS A 22 -20.57 -1.08 -10.34
C LYS A 22 -21.04 -0.02 -9.33
N PRO A 23 -20.58 -0.03 -8.07
CA PRO A 23 -20.97 0.99 -7.11
C PRO A 23 -20.31 2.33 -7.48
N LYS A 24 -21.10 3.42 -7.48
CA LYS A 24 -20.64 4.75 -7.93
C LYS A 24 -19.48 5.34 -7.12
N GLN A 25 -19.30 4.89 -5.88
CA GLN A 25 -18.19 5.27 -5.02
C GLN A 25 -17.71 4.04 -4.25
N ILE A 26 -16.45 3.66 -4.48
CA ILE A 26 -15.83 2.47 -3.88
C ILE A 26 -14.81 2.97 -2.87
N ARG A 27 -15.01 2.68 -1.58
CA ARG A 27 -13.97 2.87 -0.58
C ARG A 27 -12.96 1.73 -0.72
N ILE A 28 -11.69 2.09 -0.82
CA ILE A 28 -10.57 1.16 -0.85
C ILE A 28 -9.76 1.43 0.42
N ASP A 29 -9.65 0.42 1.28
CA ASP A 29 -8.86 0.50 2.50
C ASP A 29 -7.61 -0.38 2.38
N HIS A 30 -6.45 0.19 2.73
CA HIS A 30 -5.20 -0.55 2.87
C HIS A 30 -4.91 -0.81 4.34
N ASN A 31 -4.61 -2.06 4.67
CA ASN A 31 -4.11 -2.46 5.98
C ASN A 31 -2.77 -3.17 5.82
N SER A 32 -1.85 -2.92 6.74
CA SER A 32 -0.59 -3.64 6.86
C SER A 32 -0.40 -4.03 8.31
N GLN A 33 -0.13 -5.30 8.57
CA GLN A 33 0.01 -5.86 9.90
C GLN A 33 1.28 -6.69 9.97
N ILE A 34 1.97 -6.60 11.10
CA ILE A 34 3.09 -7.47 11.43
C ILE A 34 2.53 -8.59 12.30
N SER A 35 2.77 -9.85 11.93
CA SER A 35 2.26 -11.02 12.66
C SER A 35 3.34 -11.61 13.59
N GLN A 36 4.59 -11.67 13.12
CA GLN A 36 5.73 -12.15 13.91
C GLN A 36 7.00 -11.33 13.66
N VAL A 37 7.87 -11.28 14.69
CA VAL A 37 9.24 -10.79 14.61
C VAL A 37 10.13 -11.87 15.24
N ILE A 38 11.02 -12.44 14.44
CA ILE A 38 11.85 -13.60 14.77
C ILE A 38 13.31 -13.17 14.73
N ASN A 39 14.07 -13.43 15.79
CA ASN A 39 15.52 -13.26 15.79
C ASN A 39 16.20 -14.52 15.26
N ASN A 40 16.92 -14.40 14.15
CA ASN A 40 17.63 -15.53 13.53
C ASN A 40 19.12 -15.56 13.90
N ALA A 41 19.71 -14.39 14.18
CA ALA A 41 21.10 -14.22 14.59
C ALA A 41 21.25 -12.86 15.30
N GLU A 42 22.45 -12.54 15.80
CA GLU A 42 22.72 -11.30 16.56
C GLU A 42 22.08 -10.03 16.00
N LYS A 43 22.23 -9.81 14.69
CA LYS A 43 21.66 -8.64 14.00
C LYS A 43 20.55 -8.96 13.01
N ASN A 44 20.25 -10.23 12.73
CA ASN A 44 19.33 -10.60 11.65
C ASN A 44 17.92 -10.91 12.18
N LEU A 45 16.92 -10.24 11.63
CA LEU A 45 15.50 -10.44 11.88
C LEU A 45 14.79 -11.03 10.67
N THR A 46 13.78 -11.85 10.93
CA THR A 46 12.70 -12.14 9.99
C THR A 46 11.39 -11.60 10.54
N ILE A 47 10.65 -10.88 9.72
CA ILE A 47 9.38 -10.26 10.08
C ILE A 47 8.32 -10.83 9.16
N GLU A 48 7.35 -11.55 9.73
CA GLU A 48 6.18 -12.00 8.97
C GLU A 48 5.15 -10.87 8.94
N PHE A 49 4.61 -10.58 7.75
CA PHE A 49 3.63 -9.53 7.54
C PHE A 49 2.43 -10.01 6.74
N GLN A 50 1.33 -9.29 6.91
CA GLN A 50 0.14 -9.35 6.05
C GLN A 50 -0.15 -7.95 5.53
N TYR A 51 -0.45 -7.84 4.24
CA TYR A 51 -1.06 -6.69 3.59
C TYR A 51 -2.47 -7.06 3.14
N THR A 52 -3.40 -6.10 3.16
CA THR A 52 -4.75 -6.29 2.65
C THR A 52 -5.26 -5.01 2.00
N ALA A 53 -5.75 -5.10 0.76
CA ALA A 53 -6.55 -4.08 0.10
C ALA A 53 -8.00 -4.56 0.05
N SER A 54 -8.91 -3.82 0.68
CA SER A 54 -10.32 -4.16 0.84
C SER A 54 -11.20 -3.21 0.03
N TYR A 55 -12.09 -3.75 -0.80
CA TYR A 55 -12.97 -2.99 -1.70
C TYR A 55 -14.42 -2.97 -1.19
N ALA A 56 -14.60 -2.68 0.10
CA ALA A 56 -15.88 -2.84 0.81
C ALA A 56 -16.51 -4.23 0.55
N SER A 57 -17.69 -4.29 -0.08
CA SER A 57 -18.41 -5.53 -0.43
C SER A 57 -18.00 -6.16 -1.77
N ILE A 58 -17.15 -5.50 -2.57
CA ILE A 58 -16.86 -5.90 -3.96
C ILE A 58 -15.80 -7.02 -4.03
N GLY A 59 -14.84 -7.01 -3.11
CA GLY A 59 -13.70 -7.92 -3.16
C GLY A 59 -12.58 -7.55 -2.19
N MET A 60 -11.52 -8.33 -2.23
CA MET A 60 -10.30 -8.12 -1.45
C MET A 60 -9.07 -8.70 -2.15
N ILE A 61 -7.91 -8.17 -1.81
CA ILE A 61 -6.59 -8.73 -2.13
C ILE A 61 -5.80 -8.79 -0.82
N LYS A 62 -5.34 -9.97 -0.43
CA LYS A 62 -4.52 -10.23 0.75
C LYS A 62 -3.21 -10.85 0.29
N LEU A 63 -2.10 -10.28 0.77
CA LEU A 63 -0.74 -10.72 0.48
C LEU A 63 -0.06 -11.00 1.82
N GLU A 64 0.52 -12.17 2.00
CA GLU A 64 1.36 -12.47 3.17
C GLU A 64 2.80 -12.67 2.72
N GLY A 65 3.75 -12.32 3.57
CA GLY A 65 5.16 -12.41 3.21
C GLY A 65 6.11 -12.28 4.38
N THR A 66 7.40 -12.27 4.06
CA THR A 66 8.50 -12.10 5.00
C THR A 66 9.44 -11.00 4.56
N ILE A 67 9.88 -10.19 5.52
CA ILE A 67 11.01 -9.26 5.37
C ILE A 67 12.19 -9.83 6.13
N ILE A 68 13.37 -9.85 5.51
CA ILE A 68 14.65 -10.16 6.15
C ILE A 68 15.42 -8.85 6.25
N CYS A 69 15.79 -8.45 7.46
CA CYS A 69 16.52 -7.21 7.71
C CYS A 69 17.61 -7.39 8.77
N GLU A 70 18.56 -6.45 8.77
CA GLU A 70 19.52 -6.26 9.83
C GLU A 70 19.20 -5.06 10.70
N GLU A 71 19.31 -5.27 12.02
CA GLU A 71 19.23 -4.23 13.03
C GLU A 71 20.18 -4.56 14.19
N ASN A 72 20.80 -3.55 14.80
CA ASN A 72 21.78 -3.78 15.86
C ASN A 72 21.14 -4.44 17.10
N ASP A 73 19.93 -4.01 17.46
CA ASP A 73 19.21 -4.46 18.66
C ASP A 73 18.21 -5.59 18.37
N ALA A 74 18.47 -6.40 17.33
CA ALA A 74 17.54 -7.42 16.82
C ALA A 74 17.02 -8.38 17.91
N LYS A 75 17.87 -8.82 18.85
CA LYS A 75 17.44 -9.68 19.98
C LYS A 75 16.43 -8.97 20.90
N GLN A 76 16.67 -7.69 21.20
CA GLN A 76 15.80 -6.89 22.06
C GLN A 76 14.47 -6.59 21.37
N LEU A 77 14.49 -6.24 20.08
CA LEU A 77 13.29 -5.98 19.28
C LEU A 77 12.38 -7.20 19.17
N ALA A 78 12.94 -8.38 18.88
CA ALA A 78 12.17 -9.61 18.81
C ALA A 78 11.53 -9.95 20.17
N LYS A 79 12.27 -9.79 21.27
CA LYS A 79 11.74 -10.00 22.62
C LYS A 79 10.64 -8.99 22.97
N GLN A 80 10.86 -7.70 22.73
CA GLN A 80 9.86 -6.65 22.97
C GLN A 80 8.56 -6.93 22.20
N TRP A 81 8.67 -7.37 20.95
CA TRP A 81 7.50 -7.76 20.15
C TRP A 81 6.78 -8.98 20.74
N GLN A 82 7.50 -10.00 21.19
CA GLN A 82 6.90 -11.18 21.83
C GLN A 82 6.18 -10.82 23.14
N ASP A 83 6.81 -10.00 23.99
CA ASP A 83 6.30 -9.62 25.31
C ASP A 83 5.11 -8.64 25.23
N THR A 84 5.12 -7.70 24.27
CA THR A 84 4.20 -6.55 24.28
C THR A 84 3.39 -6.33 22.99
N ARG A 85 3.72 -7.02 21.89
CA ARG A 85 3.20 -6.73 20.53
C ARG A 85 3.42 -5.28 20.09
N LYS A 86 4.47 -4.64 20.62
CA LYS A 86 4.93 -3.30 20.26
C LYS A 86 6.38 -3.35 19.82
N MET A 87 6.77 -2.36 19.04
CA MET A 87 8.12 -2.11 18.56
C MET A 87 8.30 -0.58 18.42
N PRO A 88 9.53 -0.04 18.34
CA PRO A 88 9.74 1.39 18.16
C PRO A 88 9.09 1.92 16.88
N ASP A 89 8.45 3.09 16.96
CA ASP A 89 7.66 3.67 15.87
C ASP A 89 8.46 3.84 14.57
N GLN A 90 9.74 4.22 14.66
CA GLN A 90 10.62 4.31 13.49
C GLN A 90 10.84 2.96 12.80
N PHE A 91 10.97 1.88 13.58
CA PHE A 91 11.13 0.53 13.04
C PHE A 91 9.82 0.06 12.39
N ALA A 92 8.68 0.24 13.08
CA ALA A 92 7.36 -0.04 12.52
C ALA A 92 7.11 0.72 11.20
N SER A 93 7.39 2.03 11.18
CA SER A 93 7.24 2.89 10.01
C SER A 93 8.07 2.42 8.81
N ASN A 94 9.35 2.10 9.03
CA ASN A 94 10.23 1.57 7.98
C ASN A 94 9.70 0.24 7.41
N ILE A 95 9.21 -0.65 8.27
CA ILE A 95 8.68 -1.95 7.88
C ILE A 95 7.36 -1.81 7.11
N HIS A 96 6.39 -1.05 7.62
CA HIS A 96 5.13 -0.80 6.91
C HIS A 96 5.36 -0.09 5.57
N THR A 97 6.29 0.86 5.49
CA THR A 97 6.67 1.52 4.23
C THR A 97 7.22 0.50 3.21
N ALA A 98 8.08 -0.41 3.63
CA ALA A 98 8.62 -1.48 2.78
C ALA A 98 7.55 -2.49 2.33
N VAL A 99 6.61 -2.84 3.23
CA VAL A 99 5.43 -3.66 2.87
C VAL A 99 4.59 -2.94 1.82
N MET A 100 4.26 -1.66 2.00
CA MET A 100 3.44 -0.89 1.04
C MET A 100 4.13 -0.77 -0.32
N HIS A 101 5.42 -0.42 -0.38
CA HIS A 101 6.16 -0.32 -1.64
C HIS A 101 6.26 -1.64 -2.40
N THR A 102 6.22 -2.78 -1.71
CA THR A 102 6.21 -4.11 -2.36
C THR A 102 4.80 -4.55 -2.75
N CYS A 103 3.84 -4.43 -1.84
CA CYS A 103 2.51 -5.04 -1.96
C CYS A 103 1.53 -4.22 -2.80
N VAL A 104 1.66 -2.89 -2.82
CA VAL A 104 0.75 -2.03 -3.56
C VAL A 104 0.89 -2.21 -5.08
N PRO A 105 2.11 -2.26 -5.68
CA PRO A 105 2.26 -2.55 -7.12
C PRO A 105 1.72 -3.92 -7.52
N GLU A 106 2.01 -4.97 -6.75
CA GLU A 106 1.49 -6.33 -7.00
C GLU A 106 -0.05 -6.36 -6.93
N ALA A 107 -0.65 -5.66 -5.96
CA ALA A 107 -2.09 -5.53 -5.85
C ALA A 107 -2.74 -4.78 -7.03
N VAL A 108 -2.02 -3.90 -7.75
CA VAL A 108 -2.53 -3.28 -8.99
C VAL A 108 -2.67 -4.31 -10.11
N GLY A 109 -1.70 -5.21 -10.25
CA GLY A 109 -1.77 -6.32 -11.22
C GLY A 109 -2.94 -7.26 -10.91
N ILE A 110 -3.01 -7.72 -9.67
CA ILE A 110 -4.09 -8.63 -9.21
C ILE A 110 -5.48 -7.99 -9.32
N ALA A 111 -5.60 -6.68 -9.01
CA ALA A 111 -6.87 -5.96 -9.15
C ALA A 111 -7.33 -5.93 -10.61
N LYS A 112 -6.42 -5.67 -11.56
CA LYS A 112 -6.71 -5.70 -12.99
C LYS A 112 -7.23 -7.08 -13.42
N ASP A 113 -6.57 -8.16 -13.00
CA ASP A 113 -6.94 -9.53 -13.39
C ASP A 113 -8.31 -9.95 -12.84
N LEU A 114 -8.72 -9.42 -11.67
CA LEU A 114 -10.06 -9.61 -11.10
C LEU A 114 -11.09 -8.56 -11.56
N GLY A 115 -10.70 -7.59 -12.40
CA GLY A 115 -11.53 -6.44 -12.78
C GLY A 115 -11.97 -5.55 -11.61
N LEU A 116 -11.25 -5.60 -10.49
CA LEU A 116 -11.40 -4.67 -9.37
C LEU A 116 -10.81 -3.30 -9.77
N PRO A 117 -11.28 -2.18 -9.21
CA PRO A 117 -10.62 -0.90 -9.45
C PRO A 117 -9.17 -0.96 -8.93
N PRO A 118 -8.23 -0.22 -9.53
CA PRO A 118 -6.86 -0.16 -9.01
C PRO A 118 -6.85 0.29 -7.54
N PRO A 119 -6.04 -0.32 -6.67
CA PRO A 119 -5.99 0.04 -5.25
C PRO A 119 -5.35 1.41 -5.00
N ILE A 120 -4.83 2.09 -6.02
CA ILE A 120 -4.22 3.42 -5.94
C ILE A 120 -4.87 4.39 -6.93
N PRO A 121 -4.88 5.71 -6.64
CA PRO A 121 -5.27 6.70 -7.63
C PRO A 121 -4.35 6.66 -8.85
N LEU A 122 -4.93 6.49 -10.04
CA LEU A 122 -4.20 6.58 -11.30
C LEU A 122 -3.92 8.05 -11.67
N PRO A 123 -2.78 8.35 -12.34
CA PRO A 123 -2.51 9.69 -12.84
C PRO A 123 -3.52 10.09 -13.92
N GLN A 124 -4.07 11.31 -13.81
CA GLN A 124 -4.93 11.88 -14.84
C GLN A 124 -4.09 12.58 -15.92
N VAL A 125 -4.10 12.06 -17.15
CA VAL A 125 -3.56 12.78 -18.30
C VAL A 125 -4.56 13.87 -18.70
N ARG A 126 -4.22 15.13 -18.42
CA ARG A 126 -4.95 16.29 -18.95
C ARG A 126 -4.24 16.79 -20.19
N LEU A 127 -4.73 16.39 -21.36
CA LEU A 127 -4.35 17.04 -22.62
C LEU A 127 -4.99 18.44 -22.63
N GLY A 128 -4.16 19.48 -22.66
CA GLY A 128 -4.64 20.86 -22.66
C GLY A 128 -5.36 21.19 -23.97
N SER A 129 -6.60 21.65 -23.86
CA SER A 129 -7.16 22.56 -24.86
C SER A 129 -6.44 23.91 -24.72
N ASP A 130 -5.82 24.41 -25.79
CA ASP A 130 -5.12 25.69 -25.78
C ASP A 130 -5.98 26.84 -25.22
N PRO A 131 -5.43 27.73 -24.38
CA PRO A 131 -6.09 28.97 -24.02
C PRO A 131 -6.07 29.93 -25.22
N LYS A 132 -7.15 29.96 -26.01
CA LYS A 132 -7.30 30.94 -27.09
C LYS A 132 -7.38 32.36 -26.53
N ILE A 133 -6.31 33.12 -26.75
CA ILE A 133 -6.26 34.58 -26.63
C ILE A 133 -6.96 35.22 -27.84
N GLY A 134 -7.75 36.27 -27.60
CA GLY A 134 -8.36 37.15 -28.62
C GLY A 134 -9.72 37.69 -28.14
N GLN A 135 -9.81 38.81 -27.41
CA GLN A 135 -9.64 40.24 -27.78
C GLN A 135 -10.93 40.93 -28.32
N SER A 136 -11.09 42.22 -27.94
CA SER A 136 -12.14 43.18 -28.36
C SER A 136 -13.54 42.92 -27.74
N GLN A 137 -14.31 43.84 -27.14
CA GLN A 137 -14.24 45.30 -26.83
C GLN A 137 -15.27 45.56 -25.68
N GLY A 138 -15.35 46.71 -24.98
CA GLY A 138 -14.56 47.95 -24.94
C GLY A 138 -15.36 49.12 -24.29
N GLY A 139 -14.76 49.87 -23.36
CA GLY A 139 -15.37 51.03 -22.64
C GLY A 139 -15.79 50.73 -21.19
N ILE A 140 -15.75 51.66 -20.22
CA ILE A 140 -15.44 53.11 -20.23
C ILE A 140 -14.67 53.48 -18.94
N GLU A 141 -13.70 54.40 -19.01
CA GLU A 141 -13.04 55.02 -17.84
C GLU A 141 -13.72 56.35 -17.42
N VAL A 142 -13.35 56.85 -16.24
CA VAL A 142 -13.62 58.17 -15.62
C VAL A 142 -15.06 58.45 -15.15
N ALA A 143 -15.28 59.20 -14.06
CA ALA A 143 -14.38 60.05 -13.28
C ALA A 143 -14.53 59.87 -11.75
#